data_AF-A0A2E4C859-F1
#
_entry.id   AF-A0A2E4C859-F1
#
_cell.length_a   1.000
_cell.length_b   1.000
_cell.length_c   1.000
_cell.angle_alpha   90.00
_cell.angle_beta   90.00
_cell.angle_gamma   90.00
#
_symmetry.space_group_name_H-M   'P 1'
#
loop_
_entity.id
_entity.type
_entity.pdbx_description
1 polymer ?
#
loop_
_entity_poly.entity_id
_entity_poly.type
_entity_poly.pdbx_seq_one_letter_code
_entity_poly.pdbx_strand_id
1 'polypeptide(L)'
;GDFEHSSDGVDLATFHSAKGLEWPNIVIAGLEEGLVPIRANDLEERRLLYVAVSRAQHKLHLTWARTREQRGVKQTREPSPWLALIAASIRNPGEVPQELTSQYLAEARNALELDLEDAVAGRNQRLTSWIDKTARARRIDPSALLPKGLISKVAEQFPTSLSELAEVTGLGETRLRRVGPEILKVIASNEPEAT
;
A
#
# COMPACT_ATOMS: atom_id res chain seq x y z
N GLY A 1 8.44 8.31 -14.17
CA GLY A 1 7.18 7.57 -14.07
C GLY A 1 6.09 8.40 -14.71
N ASP A 2 4.91 7.81 -14.88
CA ASP A 2 3.74 8.46 -15.50
C ASP A 2 3.06 9.52 -14.61
N PHE A 3 3.80 10.09 -13.65
CA PHE A 3 3.33 11.28 -12.97
C PHE A 3 3.36 12.44 -13.98
N GLU A 4 2.22 13.07 -14.23
CA GLU A 4 2.15 14.27 -15.06
C GLU A 4 2.89 15.41 -14.35
N HIS A 5 4.07 15.77 -14.88
CA HIS A 5 4.90 16.83 -14.33
C HIS A 5 4.86 18.08 -15.21
N SER A 6 4.72 19.25 -14.57
CA SER A 6 4.89 20.54 -15.23
C SER A 6 6.36 21.02 -15.26
N SER A 7 7.27 20.31 -14.60
CA SER A 7 8.70 20.65 -14.47
C SER A 7 9.59 19.43 -14.21
N ASP A 8 10.88 19.51 -14.55
CA ASP A 8 11.88 18.48 -14.24
C ASP A 8 12.10 18.34 -12.71
N GLY A 9 12.19 17.10 -12.21
CA GLY A 9 12.22 16.82 -10.77
C GLY A 9 12.34 15.34 -10.40
N VAL A 10 12.34 15.07 -9.10
CA VAL A 10 12.39 13.71 -8.55
C VAL A 10 11.01 13.29 -8.06
N ASP A 11 10.59 12.11 -8.46
CA ASP A 11 9.36 11.47 -7.97
C ASP A 11 9.54 10.93 -6.55
N LEU A 12 8.74 11.44 -5.61
CA LEU A 12 8.65 10.88 -4.26
C LEU A 12 7.32 10.14 -4.11
N ALA A 13 7.40 8.84 -3.83
CA ALA A 13 6.25 7.97 -3.70
C ALA A 13 6.37 7.10 -2.45
N THR A 14 5.22 6.70 -1.91
CA THR A 14 5.13 5.59 -0.95
C THR A 14 5.11 4.26 -1.71
N PHE A 15 5.36 3.14 -1.02
CA PHE A 15 5.26 1.82 -1.66
C PHE A 15 3.89 1.55 -2.28
N HIS A 16 2.82 2.04 -1.64
CA HIS A 16 1.45 1.89 -2.12
C HIS A 16 1.20 2.71 -3.39
N SER A 17 1.64 3.97 -3.42
CA SER A 17 1.43 4.85 -4.57
C SER A 17 2.34 4.52 -5.76
N ALA A 18 3.37 3.70 -5.57
CA ALA A 18 4.27 3.26 -6.63
C ALA A 18 3.66 2.14 -7.50
N LYS A 19 2.51 1.56 -7.11
CA LYS A 19 1.87 0.48 -7.86
C LYS A 19 1.50 0.93 -9.27
N GLY A 20 1.85 0.13 -10.26
CA GLY A 20 1.54 0.40 -11.68
C GLY A 20 2.44 1.45 -12.34
N LEU A 21 3.37 2.04 -11.59
CA LEU A 21 4.32 3.03 -12.11
C LEU A 21 5.72 2.42 -12.18
N GLU A 22 6.53 2.86 -13.14
CA GLU A 22 7.91 2.41 -13.27
C GLU A 22 8.87 3.59 -13.48
N TRP A 23 10.13 3.37 -13.08
CA TRP A 23 11.19 4.36 -13.20
C TRP A 23 12.50 3.72 -13.68
N PRO A 24 13.28 4.45 -14.51
CA PRO A 24 14.64 4.03 -14.86
C PRO A 24 15.52 3.74 -13.65
N ASN A 25 15.44 4.59 -12.62
CA ASN A 25 16.24 4.50 -11.40
C ASN A 25 15.36 4.71 -10.17
N ILE A 26 15.50 3.86 -9.16
CA ILE A 26 14.77 3.96 -7.89
C ILE A 26 15.73 3.98 -6.72
N VAL A 27 15.41 4.81 -5.73
CA VAL A 27 16.00 4.76 -4.40
C VAL A 27 14.91 4.37 -3.40
N ILE A 28 15.05 3.20 -2.79
CA ILE A 28 14.22 2.79 -1.64
C ILE A 28 14.95 3.20 -0.37
N ALA A 29 14.32 4.08 0.40
CA ALA A 29 14.86 4.59 1.65
C ALA A 29 14.15 4.02 2.87
N GLY A 30 14.88 3.89 3.98
CA GLY A 30 14.31 3.48 5.26
C GLY A 30 14.06 1.98 5.42
N LEU A 31 14.90 1.14 4.79
CA LEU A 31 14.89 -0.30 5.00
C LEU A 31 15.51 -0.66 6.35
N GLU A 32 14.77 -0.42 7.42
CA GLU A 32 15.17 -0.57 8.81
C GLU A 32 14.24 -1.55 9.54
N GLU A 33 14.78 -2.27 10.53
CA GLU A 33 13.97 -3.11 11.40
C GLU A 33 12.95 -2.28 12.19
N GLY A 34 11.68 -2.71 12.17
CA GLY A 34 10.56 -1.99 12.79
C GLY A 34 10.04 -0.81 11.97
N LEU A 35 10.54 -0.61 10.74
CA LEU A 35 10.04 0.37 9.78
C LEU A 35 9.69 -0.30 8.44
N VAL A 36 10.64 -1.02 7.85
CA VAL A 36 10.43 -1.89 6.69
C VAL A 36 11.23 -3.17 6.88
N PRO A 37 10.64 -4.25 7.41
CA PRO A 37 9.24 -4.32 7.84
C PRO A 37 8.97 -3.72 9.23
N ILE A 38 7.74 -3.26 9.46
CA ILE A 38 7.18 -3.05 10.80
C ILE A 38 7.05 -4.39 11.51
N ARG A 39 6.63 -5.45 10.79
CA ARG A 39 6.60 -6.84 11.29
C ARG A 39 7.31 -7.80 10.34
N ALA A 40 8.39 -8.45 10.81
CA ALA A 40 9.28 -9.28 9.98
C ALA A 40 8.60 -10.42 9.19
N ASN A 41 7.53 -11.00 9.74
CA ASN A 41 6.79 -12.12 9.12
C ASN A 41 5.51 -11.67 8.41
N ASP A 42 5.32 -10.37 8.19
CA ASP A 42 4.15 -9.86 7.49
C ASP A 42 4.30 -10.03 5.98
N LEU A 43 3.45 -10.90 5.41
CA LEU A 43 3.44 -11.20 3.98
C LEU A 43 3.04 -9.97 3.16
N GLU A 44 2.20 -9.09 3.69
CA GLU A 44 1.75 -7.89 3.00
C GLU A 44 2.92 -6.89 2.85
N GLU A 45 3.68 -6.68 3.91
CA GLU A 45 4.85 -5.80 3.87
C GLU A 45 5.93 -6.34 2.92
N ARG A 46 6.11 -7.66 2.89
CA ARG A 46 7.03 -8.30 1.94
C ARG A 46 6.57 -8.09 0.49
N ARG A 47 5.27 -8.17 0.23
CA ARG A 47 4.66 -7.85 -1.07
C ARG A 47 4.87 -6.38 -1.43
N LEU A 48 4.69 -5.45 -0.50
CA LEU A 48 4.94 -4.02 -0.74
C LEU A 48 6.40 -3.75 -1.13
N LEU A 49 7.36 -4.36 -0.43
CA LEU A 49 8.77 -4.23 -0.82
C LEU A 49 9.03 -4.82 -2.19
N TYR A 50 8.48 -6.01 -2.49
CA TYR A 50 8.62 -6.61 -3.83
C TYR A 50 8.05 -5.71 -4.93
N VAL A 51 6.87 -5.12 -4.71
CA VAL A 51 6.27 -4.16 -5.65
C VAL A 51 7.22 -2.98 -5.85
N ALA A 52 7.71 -2.35 -4.78
CA ALA A 52 8.63 -1.21 -4.87
C ALA A 52 9.93 -1.57 -5.61
N VAL A 53 10.52 -2.73 -5.30
CA VAL A 53 11.74 -3.25 -5.96
C VAL A 53 11.51 -3.48 -7.45
N SER A 54 10.38 -4.06 -7.84
CA SER A 54 10.04 -4.37 -9.23
C SER A 54 9.65 -3.15 -10.07
N ARG A 55 9.52 -1.95 -9.48
CA ARG A 55 9.29 -0.71 -10.22
C ARG A 55 10.56 -0.16 -10.90
N ALA A 56 11.74 -0.66 -10.50
CA ALA A 56 13.02 -0.20 -11.03
C ALA A 56 13.34 -0.91 -12.36
N GLN A 57 13.56 -0.15 -13.43
CA GLN A 57 13.87 -0.71 -14.75
C GLN A 57 15.37 -0.97 -14.97
N HIS A 58 16.24 -0.12 -14.39
CA HIS A 58 17.69 -0.24 -14.61
C HIS A 58 18.50 -0.26 -13.32
N LYS A 59 18.28 0.71 -12.42
CA LYS A 59 19.04 0.81 -11.16
C LYS A 59 18.13 0.85 -9.97
N LEU A 60 18.47 0.06 -8.97
CA LEU A 60 17.82 0.01 -7.67
C LEU A 60 18.86 0.28 -6.59
N HIS A 61 18.61 1.32 -5.80
CA HIS A 61 19.40 1.65 -4.62
C HIS A 61 18.58 1.38 -3.37
N LEU A 62 19.12 0.54 -2.47
CA LEU A 62 18.48 0.19 -1.21
C LEU A 62 19.25 0.84 -0.07
N THR A 63 18.57 1.60 0.79
CA THR A 63 19.23 2.36 1.85
C THR A 63 18.51 2.26 3.19
N TRP A 64 19.29 2.36 4.26
CA TRP A 64 18.85 2.37 5.65
C TRP A 64 19.71 3.37 6.44
N ALA A 65 19.17 3.95 7.51
CA ALA A 65 19.91 4.87 8.36
C ALA A 65 20.35 4.18 9.65
N ARG A 66 21.62 4.39 10.07
CA ARG A 66 22.10 3.91 11.39
C ARG A 66 21.41 4.61 12.56
N THR A 67 21.00 5.86 12.36
CA THR A 67 20.31 6.67 13.36
C THR A 67 19.20 7.44 12.68
N ARG A 68 17.99 7.39 13.26
CA ARG A 68 16.81 8.10 12.78
C ARG A 68 16.22 8.94 13.89
N GLU A 69 15.88 10.17 13.59
CA GLU A 69 15.09 11.02 14.48
C GLU A 69 13.61 10.90 14.12
N GLN A 70 12.78 10.52 15.09
CA GLN A 70 11.34 10.41 14.92
C GLN A 70 10.65 11.09 16.10
N ARG A 71 9.79 12.08 15.82
CA ARG A 71 9.10 12.87 16.86
C ARG A 71 10.06 13.48 17.89
N GLY A 72 11.21 13.98 17.44
CA GLY A 72 12.24 14.59 18.29
C GLY A 72 13.09 13.60 19.09
N VAL A 73 12.87 12.30 18.95
CA VAL A 73 13.65 11.26 19.62
C VAL A 73 14.58 10.59 18.61
N LYS A 74 15.89 10.67 18.86
CA LYS A 74 16.90 9.92 18.10
C LYS A 74 16.93 8.48 18.56
N GLN A 75 16.84 7.56 17.61
CA GLN A 75 16.91 6.13 17.84
C GLN A 75 17.98 5.51 16.95
N THR A 76 18.78 4.63 17.51
CA THR A 76 19.62 3.72 16.74
C THR A 76 18.72 2.73 16.02
N ARG A 77 19.06 2.41 14.78
CA ARG A 77 18.30 1.50 13.93
C ARG A 77 19.21 0.39 13.46
N GLU A 78 18.61 -0.77 13.25
CA GLU A 78 19.24 -1.91 12.59
C GLU A 78 18.76 -1.99 11.13
N PRO A 79 19.58 -2.51 10.21
CA PRO A 79 19.15 -2.73 8.83
C PRO A 79 17.98 -3.71 8.79
N SER A 80 17.10 -3.55 7.81
CA SER A 80 16.03 -4.51 7.55
C SER A 80 16.60 -5.93 7.41
N PRO A 81 15.99 -6.95 8.04
CA PRO A 81 16.41 -8.35 7.85
C PRO A 81 16.36 -8.78 6.38
N TRP A 82 15.52 -8.15 5.57
CA TRP A 82 15.41 -8.45 4.14
C TRP A 82 16.61 -7.96 3.32
N LEU A 83 17.36 -6.97 3.79
CA LEU A 83 18.59 -6.54 3.11
C LEU A 83 19.63 -7.67 3.09
N ALA A 84 19.72 -8.45 4.17
CA ALA A 84 20.64 -9.59 4.23
C ALA A 84 20.24 -10.68 3.21
N LEU A 85 18.95 -10.94 3.06
CA LEU A 85 18.40 -11.91 2.09
C LEU A 85 18.67 -11.46 0.64
N ILE A 86 18.42 -10.18 0.33
CA ILE A 86 18.68 -9.61 -1.01
C ILE A 86 20.18 -9.63 -1.31
N ALA A 87 21.02 -9.28 -0.33
CA ALA A 87 22.46 -9.31 -0.52
C ALA A 87 22.97 -10.74 -0.74
N ALA A 88 22.37 -11.74 -0.06
CA ALA A 88 22.69 -13.14 -0.28
C ALA A 88 22.28 -13.62 -1.68
N SER A 89 21.11 -13.22 -2.19
CA SER A 89 20.66 -13.59 -3.55
C SER A 89 21.51 -12.95 -4.64
N ILE A 90 22.07 -11.76 -4.40
CA ILE A 90 23.00 -11.11 -5.34
C ILE A 90 24.37 -11.81 -5.35
N ARG A 91 24.88 -12.23 -4.18
CA ARG A 91 26.18 -12.90 -4.07
C ARG A 91 26.17 -14.32 -4.64
N ASN A 92 25.07 -15.03 -4.43
CA ASN A 92 24.84 -16.37 -4.97
C ASN A 92 23.66 -16.31 -5.93
N PRO A 93 23.86 -15.76 -7.15
CA PRO A 93 22.85 -15.90 -8.18
C PRO A 93 22.80 -17.39 -8.49
N GLY A 94 21.75 -18.08 -8.06
CA GLY A 94 21.50 -19.42 -8.60
C GLY A 94 21.47 -19.31 -10.14
N GLU A 95 21.92 -20.34 -10.85
CA GLU A 95 21.48 -20.50 -12.24
C GLU A 95 19.96 -20.71 -12.14
N VAL A 96 19.21 -19.63 -12.23
CA VAL A 96 17.77 -19.69 -12.36
C VAL A 96 17.53 -19.77 -13.86
N PRO A 97 17.08 -20.92 -14.40
CA PRO A 97 16.76 -21.00 -15.82
C PRO A 97 15.82 -19.84 -16.15
N GLN A 98 16.09 -19.11 -17.23
CA GLN A 98 15.30 -17.92 -17.58
C GLN A 98 13.80 -18.23 -17.70
N GLU A 99 13.47 -19.46 -18.08
CA GLU A 99 12.12 -20.00 -18.17
C GLU A 99 11.48 -20.19 -16.78
N LEU A 100 12.24 -20.72 -15.81
CA LEU A 100 11.85 -20.78 -14.39
C LEU A 100 11.76 -19.39 -13.76
N THR A 101 12.66 -18.46 -14.10
CA THR A 101 12.57 -17.07 -13.63
C THR A 101 11.32 -16.39 -14.17
N SER A 102 11.01 -16.60 -15.44
CA SER A 102 9.82 -16.04 -16.09
C SER A 102 8.54 -16.67 -15.54
N GLN A 103 8.54 -17.98 -15.27
CA GLN A 103 7.44 -18.67 -14.60
C GLN A 103 7.31 -18.22 -13.13
N TYR A 104 8.38 -18.17 -12.34
CA TYR A 104 8.35 -17.67 -10.97
C TYR A 104 7.94 -16.21 -10.90
N LEU A 105 8.39 -15.36 -11.83
CA LEU A 105 7.97 -13.96 -11.89
C LEU A 105 6.53 -13.84 -12.39
N ALA A 106 6.06 -14.71 -13.28
CA ALA A 106 4.67 -14.74 -13.72
C ALA A 106 3.73 -15.31 -12.65
N GLU A 107 4.14 -16.33 -11.91
CA GLU A 107 3.44 -16.92 -10.78
C GLU A 107 3.48 -15.99 -9.58
N ALA A 108 4.62 -15.36 -9.28
CA ALA A 108 4.71 -14.31 -8.26
C ALA A 108 3.91 -13.09 -8.71
N ARG A 109 3.96 -12.65 -9.97
CA ARG A 109 3.10 -11.56 -10.47
C ARG A 109 1.64 -11.95 -10.38
N ASN A 110 1.22 -13.15 -10.77
CA ASN A 110 -0.16 -13.62 -10.63
C ASN A 110 -0.56 -13.74 -9.16
N ALA A 111 0.27 -14.30 -8.29
CA ALA A 111 0.02 -14.39 -6.85
C ALA A 111 0.08 -13.01 -6.15
N LEU A 112 0.77 -12.03 -6.74
CA LEU A 112 0.92 -10.66 -6.23
C LEU A 112 0.05 -9.64 -7.00
N GLU A 113 -0.68 -10.03 -8.04
CA GLU A 113 -1.77 -9.31 -8.73
C GLU A 113 -3.14 -9.90 -8.37
N LEU A 114 -3.21 -11.13 -7.86
CA LEU A 114 -4.40 -11.76 -7.29
C LEU A 114 -4.22 -11.95 -5.78
N ASP A 115 -4.09 -10.86 -5.03
CA ASP A 115 -5.17 -10.55 -4.09
C ASP A 115 -5.64 -9.09 -4.18
N LEU A 116 -5.26 -8.34 -5.22
CA LEU A 116 -5.61 -6.90 -5.29
C LEU A 116 -7.03 -6.70 -5.78
N GLU A 117 -7.47 -7.44 -6.79
CA GLU A 117 -8.86 -7.45 -7.21
C GLU A 117 -9.75 -8.04 -6.12
N ASP A 118 -9.33 -9.14 -5.47
CA ASP A 118 -10.03 -9.74 -4.33
C ASP A 118 -10.02 -8.85 -3.08
N ALA A 119 -8.94 -8.11 -2.80
CA ALA A 119 -8.89 -7.15 -1.69
C ALA A 119 -9.67 -5.86 -1.99
N VAL A 120 -9.66 -5.36 -3.23
CA VAL A 120 -10.51 -4.23 -3.64
C VAL A 120 -11.98 -4.64 -3.60
N ALA A 121 -12.32 -5.81 -4.14
CA ALA A 121 -13.67 -6.39 -4.07
C ALA A 121 -14.09 -6.61 -2.61
N GLY A 122 -13.19 -7.13 -1.77
CA GLY A 122 -13.40 -7.31 -0.35
C GLY A 122 -13.63 -5.99 0.39
N ARG A 123 -12.84 -4.94 0.12
CA ARG A 123 -13.06 -3.58 0.67
C ARG A 123 -14.39 -3.00 0.20
N ASN A 124 -14.73 -3.18 -1.07
CA ASN A 124 -15.99 -2.71 -1.65
C ASN A 124 -17.20 -3.40 -0.99
N GLN A 125 -17.12 -4.72 -0.80
CA GLN A 125 -18.13 -5.51 -0.11
C GLN A 125 -18.27 -5.07 1.36
N ARG A 126 -17.17 -4.89 2.09
CA ARG A 126 -17.20 -4.40 3.48
C ARG A 126 -17.81 -3.01 3.60
N LEU A 127 -17.44 -2.08 2.71
CA LEU A 127 -18.05 -0.75 2.67
C LEU A 127 -19.55 -0.82 2.42
N THR A 128 -19.98 -1.64 1.45
CA THR A 128 -21.39 -1.83 1.13
C THR A 128 -22.17 -2.41 2.31
N SER A 129 -21.65 -3.48 2.95
CA SER A 129 -22.27 -4.09 4.14
C SER A 129 -22.34 -3.12 5.32
N TRP A 130 -21.27 -2.37 5.59
CA TRP A 130 -21.24 -1.38 6.66
C TRP A 130 -22.26 -0.25 6.40
N ILE A 131 -22.34 0.25 5.16
CA ILE A 131 -23.31 1.28 4.77
C ILE A 131 -24.73 0.78 5.01
N ASP A 132 -25.08 -0.41 4.54
CA ASP A 132 -26.42 -0.98 4.68
C ASP A 132 -26.81 -1.15 6.15
N LYS A 133 -25.91 -1.73 6.96
CA LYS A 133 -26.14 -1.96 8.40
C LYS A 133 -26.28 -0.65 9.16
N THR A 134 -25.37 0.30 8.91
CA THR A 134 -25.28 1.57 9.63
C THR A 134 -26.41 2.52 9.23
N ALA A 135 -26.77 2.59 7.95
CA ALA A 135 -27.89 3.40 7.47
C ALA A 135 -29.23 2.93 8.07
N ARG A 136 -29.45 1.60 8.11
CA ARG A 136 -30.64 1.00 8.76
C ARG A 136 -30.68 1.31 10.25
N ALA A 137 -29.57 1.10 10.96
CA ALA A 137 -29.49 1.34 12.40
C ALA A 137 -29.71 2.82 12.76
N ARG A 138 -29.16 3.74 11.96
CA ARG A 138 -29.27 5.20 12.17
C ARG A 138 -30.53 5.80 11.55
N ARG A 139 -31.31 5.02 10.79
CA ARG A 139 -32.49 5.48 10.01
C ARG A 139 -32.18 6.69 9.12
N ILE A 140 -31.05 6.64 8.43
CA ILE A 140 -30.61 7.67 7.48
C ILE A 140 -30.47 7.10 6.07
N ASP A 141 -30.42 7.98 5.09
CA ASP A 141 -30.12 7.59 3.71
C ASP A 141 -28.68 7.04 3.59
N PRO A 142 -28.45 5.89 2.91
CA PRO A 142 -27.10 5.33 2.69
C PRO A 142 -26.10 6.33 2.09
N SER A 143 -26.55 7.20 1.18
CA SER A 143 -25.71 8.22 0.55
C SER A 143 -25.27 9.32 1.50
N ALA A 144 -25.87 9.43 2.70
CA ALA A 144 -25.42 10.32 3.77
C ALA A 144 -24.18 9.79 4.52
N LEU A 145 -23.89 8.49 4.41
CA LEU A 145 -22.63 7.89 4.85
C LEU A 145 -21.58 8.06 3.76
N LEU A 146 -21.76 7.39 2.62
CA LEU A 146 -20.87 7.46 1.46
C LEU A 146 -21.71 7.35 0.17
N PRO A 147 -21.64 8.32 -0.76
CA PRO A 147 -22.33 8.23 -2.04
C PRO A 147 -21.89 6.98 -2.83
N LYS A 148 -22.85 6.33 -3.50
CA LYS A 148 -22.63 5.06 -4.21
C LYS A 148 -21.46 5.11 -5.20
N GLY A 149 -21.31 6.21 -5.94
CA GLY A 149 -20.22 6.40 -6.90
C GLY A 149 -18.82 6.53 -6.29
N LEU A 150 -18.73 6.73 -4.97
CA LEU A 150 -17.45 6.86 -4.26
C LEU A 150 -17.01 5.57 -3.56
N ILE A 151 -17.88 4.56 -3.47
CA ILE A 151 -17.57 3.29 -2.79
C ILE A 151 -16.40 2.58 -3.46
N SER A 152 -16.49 2.36 -4.79
CA SER A 152 -15.40 1.73 -5.55
C SER A 152 -14.13 2.57 -5.51
N LYS A 153 -14.24 3.90 -5.64
CA LYS A 153 -13.09 4.82 -5.59
C LYS A 153 -12.35 4.75 -4.26
N VAL A 154 -13.07 4.68 -3.13
CA VAL A 154 -12.47 4.53 -1.80
C VAL A 154 -11.87 3.14 -1.62
N ALA A 155 -12.52 2.08 -2.13
CA ALA A 155 -11.99 0.72 -2.09
C ALA A 155 -10.70 0.55 -2.93
N GLU A 156 -10.62 1.22 -4.07
CA GLU A 156 -9.46 1.21 -4.97
C GLU A 156 -8.29 2.01 -4.40
N GLN A 157 -8.54 3.25 -3.97
CA GLN A 157 -7.47 4.16 -3.53
C GLN A 157 -7.04 3.95 -2.08
N PHE A 158 -7.83 3.23 -1.28
CA PHE A 158 -7.50 2.80 0.09
C PHE A 158 -6.88 3.92 0.97
N PRO A 159 -7.61 5.02 1.22
CA PRO A 159 -7.10 6.11 2.04
C PRO A 159 -6.83 5.64 3.48
N THR A 160 -5.72 6.08 4.06
CA THR A 160 -5.30 5.72 5.43
C THR A 160 -5.44 6.87 6.42
N SER A 161 -5.78 8.07 5.93
CA SER A 161 -5.98 9.27 6.73
C SER A 161 -7.24 10.03 6.33
N LEU A 162 -7.72 10.92 7.21
CA LEU A 162 -8.86 11.79 6.90
C LEU A 162 -8.56 12.78 5.78
N SER A 163 -7.29 13.19 5.63
CA SER A 163 -6.85 14.08 4.55
C SER A 163 -6.93 13.36 3.21
N GLU A 164 -6.37 12.16 3.11
CA GLU A 164 -6.47 11.31 1.90
C GLU A 164 -7.92 10.99 1.57
N LEU A 165 -8.74 10.65 2.57
CA LEU A 165 -10.16 10.39 2.35
C LEU A 165 -10.89 11.62 1.80
N ALA A 166 -10.50 12.84 2.23
CA ALA A 166 -11.05 14.09 1.68
C ALA A 166 -10.68 14.28 0.21
N GLU A 167 -9.42 14.03 -0.15
CA GLU A 167 -8.93 14.12 -1.53
C GLU A 167 -9.62 13.11 -2.45
N VAL A 168 -9.82 11.88 -1.97
CA VAL A 168 -10.48 10.80 -2.73
C VAL A 168 -11.96 11.14 -2.97
N THR A 169 -12.66 11.61 -1.94
CA THR A 169 -14.13 11.70 -1.94
C THR A 169 -14.69 13.07 -2.25
N GLY A 170 -13.91 14.15 -2.07
CA GLY A 170 -14.38 15.53 -2.16
C GLY A 170 -15.45 15.90 -1.11
N LEU A 171 -15.63 15.08 -0.07
CA LEU A 171 -16.61 15.35 0.98
C LEU A 171 -16.15 16.48 1.90
N GLY A 172 -17.09 17.33 2.32
CA GLY A 172 -16.80 18.43 3.25
C GLY A 172 -16.33 17.95 4.62
N GLU A 173 -15.48 18.76 5.26
CA GLU A 173 -14.79 18.43 6.53
C GLU A 173 -15.76 18.04 7.66
N THR A 174 -16.86 18.77 7.82
CA THR A 174 -17.89 18.47 8.84
C THR A 174 -18.45 17.06 8.71
N ARG A 175 -18.62 16.58 7.48
CA ARG A 175 -19.13 15.24 7.21
C ARG A 175 -18.04 14.19 7.47
N LEU A 176 -16.82 14.43 6.97
CA LEU A 176 -15.68 13.53 7.19
C LEU A 176 -15.34 13.38 8.68
N ARG A 177 -15.47 14.44 9.48
CA ARG A 177 -15.27 14.37 10.94
C ARG A 177 -16.24 13.41 11.62
N ARG A 178 -17.45 13.26 11.09
CA ARG A 178 -18.50 12.39 11.65
C ARG A 178 -18.40 10.94 11.20
N VAL A 179 -18.14 10.69 9.92
CA VAL A 179 -18.20 9.32 9.34
C VAL A 179 -16.85 8.79 8.84
N GLY A 180 -15.85 9.65 8.65
CA GLY A 180 -14.54 9.29 8.10
C GLY A 180 -13.77 8.26 8.93
N PRO A 181 -13.69 8.36 10.27
CA PRO A 181 -13.00 7.35 11.08
C PRO A 181 -13.61 5.94 10.96
N GLU A 182 -14.93 5.85 10.79
CA GLU A 182 -15.61 4.56 10.58
C GLU A 182 -15.27 3.98 9.19
N ILE A 183 -15.27 4.81 8.15
CA ILE A 183 -14.88 4.40 6.79
C ILE A 183 -13.45 3.87 6.77
N LEU A 184 -12.50 4.60 7.36
CA LEU A 184 -11.09 4.20 7.44
C LEU A 184 -10.91 2.88 8.18
N LYS A 185 -11.68 2.67 9.26
CA LYS A 185 -11.68 1.41 10.01
C LYS A 185 -12.19 0.24 9.17
N VAL A 186 -13.30 0.42 8.45
CA VAL A 186 -13.93 -0.65 7.64
C VAL A 186 -13.03 -1.12 6.50
N ILE A 187 -12.35 -0.20 5.82
CA ILE A 187 -11.45 -0.57 4.71
C ILE A 187 -10.17 -1.24 5.22
N ALA A 188 -9.67 -0.85 6.41
CA ALA A 188 -8.46 -1.42 7.02
C ALA A 188 -8.67 -2.79 7.69
N SER A 189 -9.91 -3.21 7.93
CA SER A 189 -10.22 -4.54 8.49
C SER A 189 -9.99 -5.65 7.48
N ASN A 190 -9.41 -6.77 7.92
CA ASN A 190 -9.22 -7.99 7.11
C ASN A 190 -10.32 -9.04 7.30
N GLU A 191 -11.29 -8.81 8.19
CA GLU A 191 -12.41 -9.73 8.43
C GLU A 191 -13.63 -9.32 7.60
N PRO A 192 -14.31 -10.25 6.91
CA PRO A 192 -15.66 -9.99 6.41
C PRO A 192 -16.59 -9.78 7.62
N GLU A 193 -17.26 -8.63 7.71
CA GLU A 193 -18.27 -8.44 8.76
C GLU A 193 -19.33 -9.54 8.59
N ALA A 194 -19.48 -10.38 9.62
CA ALA A 194 -20.44 -11.47 9.65
C ALA A 194 -21.85 -10.97 9.36
N THR A 195 -22.50 -11.65 8.42
CA THR A 195 -23.88 -11.45 7.95
C THR A 195 -24.90 -11.51 9.08
#